data_AF-A0A4P7RC50-F1
#
_entry.id   AF-A0A4P7RC50-F1
#
_cell.length_a   1.000
_cell.length_b   1.000
_cell.length_c   1.000
_cell.angle_alpha   90.00
_cell.angle_beta   90.00
_cell.angle_gamma   90.00
#
_symmetry.space_group_name_H-M   'P 1'
#
loop_
_entity.id
_entity.type
_entity.pdbx_description
1 polymer ?
#
loop_
_entity_poly.entity_id
_entity_poly.type
_entity_poly.pdbx_seq_one_letter_code
_entity_poly.pdbx_strand_id
1 'polypeptide(L)'
;MAISIQGLFITPAFAVARLGGSTTPMHAYDWVDTQNPRFDGETDIAPSWTLAVQPDGSVAPFPPQAIAFRDGDLIRPVAPFFEIWARLGEAGSDAGTWTEAPLTNELLASDGLSINSLRLSVTARNRKAARRSGDESHAFGNWQPLVIAGNDSTVKTIEGTSPPGTPVPMIPPGRPIPLGTVQMLRSTPQPPGRPWSAVVRVDTIRFRYTPARGSFYGPPEAASAQPALGRPAPAVPAANAYLNPQAGWRGAQTGNLVVPGDTYDAVDQNAPRGASLGVVDDTCEVHFDVSLNVSAGLSLAARAVAFVAPPDFAPNHRPFLSIADELNDRDGAAAKRNVDLTGAALSAWVEDLFERIYETVSLFNVDHFRSQRAAVLPSSKIEATDLDQGARPDPASAMGGHDALRSQVFQLEGATVNNPLPLSQHARMRHRALSDIQNLLALVAIDALAGRNRVREIVRAPFETEAFESADSSSMRMPPFMRQSNAMPLTLSAWQYDLLMRWVDEVQQQALAAPAGAGLAAVPSKAQALSPAAASRRSAVLSRIDAAELR
;
A
#
# COMPACT_ATOMS: atom_id res chain seq x y z
N MET A 1 -11.12 -17.88 -39.87
CA MET A 1 -11.81 -18.90 -39.05
C MET A 1 -12.77 -18.19 -38.10
N ALA A 2 -13.63 -18.89 -37.34
CA ALA A 2 -14.49 -18.21 -36.36
C ALA A 2 -13.65 -17.71 -35.16
N ILE A 3 -13.90 -16.48 -34.72
CA ILE A 3 -13.32 -15.94 -33.48
C ILE A 3 -13.94 -16.71 -32.31
N SER A 4 -13.11 -17.18 -31.38
CA SER A 4 -13.51 -17.96 -30.19
C SER A 4 -12.59 -17.64 -29.00
N ILE A 5 -12.96 -18.12 -27.82
CA ILE A 5 -12.18 -17.99 -26.59
C ILE A 5 -10.91 -18.85 -26.69
N GLN A 6 -9.76 -18.18 -26.72
CA GLN A 6 -8.43 -18.81 -26.79
C GLN A 6 -7.72 -18.81 -25.42
N GLY A 7 -8.12 -17.92 -24.51
CA GLY A 7 -7.50 -17.80 -23.19
C GLY A 7 -8.38 -17.07 -22.20
N LEU A 8 -8.00 -17.14 -20.93
CA LEU A 8 -8.65 -16.43 -19.83
C LEU A 8 -7.64 -15.60 -19.05
N PHE A 9 -8.12 -14.53 -18.43
CA PHE A 9 -7.42 -13.82 -17.37
C PHE A 9 -8.43 -13.24 -16.37
N ILE A 10 -7.96 -12.88 -15.18
CA ILE A 10 -8.78 -12.26 -14.14
C ILE A 10 -8.29 -10.83 -13.93
N THR A 11 -9.22 -9.87 -13.83
CA THR A 11 -8.91 -8.49 -13.49
C THR A 11 -9.65 -8.04 -12.23
N PRO A 12 -8.96 -7.43 -11.24
CA PRO A 12 -7.51 -7.27 -11.22
C PRO A 12 -6.81 -8.62 -10.98
N ALA A 13 -5.59 -8.80 -11.51
CA ALA A 13 -4.80 -10.02 -11.29
C ALA A 13 -4.34 -10.17 -9.82
N PHE A 14 -4.27 -9.05 -9.10
CA PHE A 14 -4.11 -9.05 -7.65
C PHE A 14 -4.92 -7.93 -7.01
N ALA A 15 -5.36 -8.11 -5.76
CA ALA A 15 -6.04 -7.06 -4.99
C ALA A 15 -5.59 -7.06 -3.52
N VAL A 16 -5.74 -5.92 -2.86
CA VAL A 16 -5.61 -5.84 -1.40
C VAL A 16 -7.00 -5.77 -0.79
N ALA A 17 -7.42 -6.88 -0.17
CA ALA A 17 -8.62 -6.91 0.65
C ALA A 17 -8.26 -6.37 2.04
N ARG A 18 -9.10 -5.52 2.63
CA ARG A 18 -8.81 -4.88 3.92
C ARG A 18 -9.79 -5.41 4.97
N LEU A 19 -9.26 -5.88 6.10
CA LEU A 19 -10.05 -6.36 7.23
C LEU A 19 -11.05 -5.29 7.70
N GLY A 20 -12.19 -5.72 8.23
CA GLY A 20 -13.20 -4.82 8.77
C GLY A 20 -14.28 -5.56 9.55
N GLY A 21 -14.68 -4.99 10.69
CA GLY A 21 -15.69 -5.59 11.56
C GLY A 21 -17.13 -5.43 11.06
N SER A 22 -17.40 -4.49 10.14
CA SER A 22 -18.75 -4.25 9.61
C SER A 22 -19.15 -5.34 8.59
N THR A 23 -20.45 -5.63 8.52
CA THR A 23 -21.04 -6.47 7.47
C THR A 23 -21.21 -5.73 6.15
N THR A 24 -21.09 -4.40 6.15
CA THR A 24 -21.21 -3.55 4.96
C THR A 24 -19.81 -3.22 4.43
N PRO A 25 -19.46 -3.67 3.22
CA PRO A 25 -18.16 -3.34 2.66
C PRO A 25 -18.05 -1.87 2.27
N MET A 26 -16.83 -1.39 2.22
CA MET A 26 -16.51 -0.03 1.79
C MET A 26 -16.94 0.17 0.34
N HIS A 27 -17.48 1.36 0.06
CA HIS A 27 -17.84 1.74 -1.31
C HIS A 27 -16.60 2.02 -2.16
N ALA A 28 -16.73 1.87 -3.47
CA ALA A 28 -15.65 2.20 -4.40
C ALA A 28 -15.39 3.70 -4.43
N TYR A 29 -14.13 4.08 -4.58
CA TYR A 29 -13.69 5.45 -4.78
C TYR A 29 -12.51 5.49 -5.73
N ASP A 30 -12.32 6.65 -6.35
CA ASP A 30 -11.15 6.97 -7.17
C ASP A 30 -10.34 8.07 -6.49
N TRP A 31 -9.03 8.09 -6.74
CA TRP A 31 -8.21 9.25 -6.40
C TRP A 31 -8.52 10.41 -7.35
N VAL A 32 -8.65 11.60 -6.77
CA VAL A 32 -8.90 12.85 -7.49
C VAL A 32 -8.01 13.93 -6.94
N ASP A 33 -7.72 14.95 -7.75
CA ASP A 33 -7.01 16.13 -7.28
C ASP A 33 -7.89 16.89 -6.28
N THR A 34 -7.31 17.25 -5.13
CA THR A 34 -8.02 18.03 -4.12
C THR A 34 -8.11 19.49 -4.54
N GLN A 35 -9.32 20.04 -4.49
CA GLN A 35 -9.54 21.49 -4.59
C GLN A 35 -9.59 22.14 -3.19
N ASN A 36 -9.33 21.36 -2.12
CA ASN A 36 -9.44 21.84 -0.76
C ASN A 36 -8.10 22.38 -0.25
N PRO A 37 -7.94 23.71 -0.09
CA PRO A 37 -6.69 24.30 0.38
C PRO A 37 -6.29 23.94 1.82
N ARG A 38 -7.17 23.30 2.60
CA ARG A 38 -6.87 22.84 3.98
C ARG A 38 -6.35 21.41 4.05
N PHE A 39 -6.22 20.73 2.91
CA PHE A 39 -5.68 19.37 2.87
C PHE A 39 -4.15 19.39 2.84
N ASP A 40 -3.55 18.45 3.58
CA ASP A 40 -2.10 18.26 3.70
C ASP A 40 -1.53 17.36 2.57
N GLY A 41 -2.12 17.43 1.36
CA GLY A 41 -1.76 16.65 0.17
C GLY A 41 -2.43 17.21 -1.10
N GLU A 42 -2.10 16.66 -2.27
CA GLU A 42 -2.81 16.96 -3.53
C GLU A 42 -3.90 15.96 -3.87
N THR A 43 -3.91 14.81 -3.18
CA THR A 43 -4.86 13.73 -3.44
C THR A 43 -6.03 13.76 -2.46
N ASP A 44 -7.23 13.61 -3.00
CA ASP A 44 -8.46 13.29 -2.28
C ASP A 44 -9.08 12.01 -2.86
N ILE A 45 -10.17 11.57 -2.27
CA ILE A 45 -10.98 10.45 -2.74
C ILE A 45 -12.38 10.91 -3.13
N ALA A 46 -12.89 10.45 -4.27
CA ALA A 46 -14.25 10.70 -4.71
C ALA A 46 -15.03 9.39 -4.82
N PRO A 47 -16.31 9.34 -4.38
CA PRO A 47 -17.15 8.17 -4.63
C PRO A 47 -17.21 7.77 -6.10
N SER A 48 -17.09 6.48 -6.35
CA SER A 48 -17.18 5.87 -7.68
C SER A 48 -18.31 4.84 -7.74
N TRP A 49 -18.62 4.36 -8.94
CA TRP A 49 -19.67 3.36 -9.12
C TRP A 49 -19.40 2.12 -8.27
N THR A 50 -20.37 1.80 -7.40
CA THR A 50 -20.29 0.68 -6.48
C THR A 50 -21.31 -0.38 -6.86
N LEU A 51 -20.96 -1.66 -6.67
CA LEU A 51 -21.85 -2.79 -6.91
C LEU A 51 -22.44 -3.29 -5.58
N ALA A 52 -23.75 -3.14 -5.42
CA ALA A 52 -24.49 -3.77 -4.33
C ALA A 52 -24.84 -5.21 -4.72
N VAL A 53 -24.31 -6.19 -3.98
CA VAL A 53 -24.70 -7.60 -4.13
C VAL A 53 -26.12 -7.79 -3.60
N GLN A 54 -27.00 -8.29 -4.45
CA GLN A 54 -28.42 -8.53 -4.16
C GLN A 54 -28.61 -9.88 -3.47
N PRO A 55 -29.77 -10.13 -2.82
CA PRO A 55 -30.07 -11.42 -2.19
C PRO A 55 -29.99 -12.63 -3.12
N ASP A 56 -30.24 -12.46 -4.42
CA ASP A 56 -30.15 -13.53 -5.43
C ASP A 56 -28.72 -13.72 -5.99
N GLY A 57 -27.75 -12.95 -5.49
CA GLY A 57 -26.35 -12.97 -5.92
C GLY A 57 -26.05 -12.12 -7.16
N SER A 58 -27.04 -11.44 -7.75
CA SER A 58 -26.81 -10.45 -8.80
C SER A 58 -26.21 -9.16 -8.23
N VAL A 59 -25.79 -8.23 -9.09
CA VAL A 59 -25.25 -6.93 -8.67
C VAL A 59 -26.08 -5.77 -9.21
N ALA A 60 -26.28 -4.75 -8.37
CA ALA A 60 -26.91 -3.50 -8.75
C ALA A 60 -25.91 -2.34 -8.63
N PRO A 61 -25.58 -1.65 -9.73
CA PRO A 61 -24.72 -0.47 -9.69
C PRO A 61 -25.42 0.71 -9.03
N PHE A 62 -24.71 1.43 -8.17
CA PHE A 62 -25.16 2.71 -7.62
C PHE A 62 -23.97 3.66 -7.38
N PRO A 63 -24.16 4.99 -7.51
CA PRO A 63 -23.14 5.97 -7.14
C PRO A 63 -23.37 6.41 -5.69
N PRO A 64 -22.45 6.13 -4.74
CA PRO A 64 -22.57 6.61 -3.38
C PRO A 64 -22.47 8.15 -3.31
N GLN A 65 -23.18 8.76 -2.36
CA GLN A 65 -23.06 10.21 -2.13
C GLN A 65 -21.80 10.58 -1.34
N ALA A 66 -21.26 9.65 -0.55
CA ALA A 66 -20.07 9.82 0.26
C ALA A 66 -19.38 8.48 0.51
N ILE A 67 -18.09 8.52 0.84
CA ILE A 67 -17.32 7.36 1.30
C ILE A 67 -17.40 7.27 2.81
N ALA A 68 -17.97 6.16 3.29
CA ALA A 68 -18.00 5.82 4.71
C ALA A 68 -16.97 4.71 4.98
N PHE A 69 -16.06 4.97 5.92
CA PHE A 69 -15.04 4.00 6.36
C PHE A 69 -15.50 3.16 7.54
N ARG A 70 -16.55 3.59 8.24
CA ARG A 70 -17.03 2.96 9.46
C ARG A 70 -18.56 2.93 9.51
N ASP A 71 -19.08 1.95 10.21
CA ASP A 71 -20.46 1.85 10.68
C ASP A 71 -20.43 1.82 12.21
N GLY A 72 -20.65 2.99 12.83
CA GLY A 72 -20.39 3.18 14.26
C GLY A 72 -18.92 2.89 14.60
N ASP A 73 -18.70 1.96 15.52
CA ASP A 73 -17.35 1.55 15.96
C ASP A 73 -16.69 0.53 15.02
N LEU A 74 -17.42 0.01 14.03
CA LEU A 74 -16.94 -1.04 13.14
C LEU A 74 -16.37 -0.47 11.85
N ILE A 75 -15.17 -0.90 11.47
CA ILE A 75 -14.55 -0.55 10.18
C ILE A 75 -15.22 -1.34 9.05
N ARG A 76 -15.51 -0.67 7.94
CA ARG A 76 -15.99 -1.34 6.72
C ARG A 76 -14.86 -2.08 6.01
N PRO A 77 -15.00 -3.38 5.72
CA PRO A 77 -13.97 -4.12 5.00
C PRO A 77 -13.90 -3.67 3.54
N VAL A 78 -12.71 -3.78 2.94
CA VAL A 78 -12.57 -3.68 1.48
C VAL A 78 -12.69 -5.08 0.89
N ALA A 79 -13.79 -5.32 0.18
CA ALA A 79 -14.17 -6.62 -0.37
C ALA A 79 -14.15 -6.58 -1.90
N PRO A 80 -12.99 -6.86 -2.53
CA PRO A 80 -12.79 -6.69 -3.97
C PRO A 80 -13.67 -7.60 -4.81
N PHE A 81 -14.05 -7.09 -5.98
CA PHE A 81 -14.60 -7.87 -7.08
C PHE A 81 -13.48 -8.26 -8.03
N PHE A 82 -13.60 -9.46 -8.60
CA PHE A 82 -12.72 -10.00 -9.61
C PHE A 82 -13.54 -10.38 -10.82
N GLU A 83 -13.24 -9.78 -11.96
CA GLU A 83 -13.91 -10.07 -13.22
C GLU A 83 -13.11 -11.06 -14.04
N ILE A 84 -13.80 -11.99 -14.68
CA ILE A 84 -13.19 -12.98 -15.57
C ILE A 84 -13.29 -12.45 -16.99
N TRP A 85 -12.17 -12.44 -17.69
CA TRP A 85 -12.02 -11.93 -19.05
C TRP A 85 -11.51 -13.02 -19.97
N ALA A 86 -11.85 -12.89 -21.25
CA ALA A 86 -11.47 -13.78 -22.32
C ALA A 86 -10.48 -13.10 -23.27
N ARG A 87 -9.55 -13.89 -23.79
CA ARG A 87 -8.77 -13.55 -24.99
C ARG A 87 -9.41 -14.23 -26.18
N LEU A 88 -9.76 -13.45 -27.19
CA LEU A 88 -10.52 -13.85 -28.35
C LEU A 88 -9.63 -13.83 -29.59
N GLY A 89 -9.63 -14.94 -30.33
CA GLY A 89 -8.81 -15.11 -31.52
C GLY A 89 -9.31 -16.23 -32.41
N GLU A 90 -8.70 -16.35 -33.59
CA GLU A 90 -8.89 -17.53 -34.40
C GLU A 90 -8.11 -18.71 -33.79
N ALA A 91 -8.65 -19.92 -33.90
CA ALA A 91 -7.99 -21.12 -33.39
C ALA A 91 -6.58 -21.27 -34.00
N GLY A 92 -5.57 -21.35 -33.14
CA GLY A 92 -4.17 -21.50 -33.55
C GLY A 92 -3.50 -20.22 -34.07
N SER A 93 -4.16 -19.05 -33.99
CA SER A 93 -3.52 -17.77 -34.33
C SER A 93 -2.51 -17.34 -33.28
N ASP A 94 -1.61 -16.44 -33.67
CA ASP A 94 -0.64 -15.83 -32.76
C ASP A 94 -1.35 -15.09 -31.61
N ALA A 95 -0.85 -15.25 -30.39
CA ALA A 95 -1.46 -14.64 -29.21
C ALA A 95 -1.42 -13.10 -29.22
N GLY A 96 -0.50 -12.50 -29.96
CA GLY A 96 -0.40 -11.06 -30.17
C GLY A 96 -1.48 -10.47 -31.07
N THR A 97 -2.28 -11.31 -31.76
CA THR A 97 -3.43 -10.87 -32.55
C THR A 97 -4.76 -11.00 -31.80
N TRP A 98 -4.74 -11.60 -30.60
CA TRP A 98 -5.94 -11.78 -29.80
C TRP A 98 -6.43 -10.46 -29.24
N THR A 99 -7.74 -10.34 -29.10
CA THR A 99 -8.42 -9.20 -28.47
C THR A 99 -8.94 -9.59 -27.09
N GLU A 100 -9.08 -8.63 -26.19
CA GLU A 100 -9.56 -8.88 -24.84
C GLU A 100 -11.01 -8.40 -24.66
N ALA A 101 -11.85 -9.23 -24.03
CA ALA A 101 -13.25 -8.90 -23.76
C ALA A 101 -13.71 -9.50 -22.42
N PRO A 102 -14.67 -8.88 -21.71
CA PRO A 102 -15.25 -9.48 -20.52
C PRO A 102 -15.89 -10.84 -20.84
N LEU A 103 -15.70 -11.84 -19.98
CA LEU A 103 -16.38 -13.12 -20.15
C LEU A 103 -17.85 -12.95 -19.75
N THR A 104 -18.76 -13.18 -20.68
CA THR A 104 -20.22 -13.09 -20.46
C THR A 104 -20.90 -14.42 -20.75
N ASN A 105 -22.15 -14.59 -20.29
CA ASN A 105 -22.95 -15.75 -20.66
C ASN A 105 -23.21 -15.84 -22.17
N GLU A 106 -23.33 -14.71 -22.85
CA GLU A 106 -23.51 -14.64 -24.31
C GLU A 106 -22.25 -15.12 -25.04
N LEU A 107 -21.07 -14.68 -24.59
CA LEU A 107 -19.79 -15.12 -25.16
C LEU A 107 -19.51 -16.61 -24.91
N LEU A 108 -19.90 -17.13 -23.73
CA LEU A 108 -19.85 -18.57 -23.49
C LEU A 108 -20.77 -19.31 -24.47
N ALA A 109 -22.00 -18.83 -24.66
CA ALA A 109 -22.98 -19.47 -25.53
C ALA A 109 -22.55 -19.43 -27.01
N SER A 110 -21.88 -18.37 -27.48
CA SER A 110 -21.36 -18.31 -28.85
C SER A 110 -20.31 -19.38 -29.15
N ASP A 111 -19.59 -19.84 -28.11
CA ASP A 111 -18.61 -20.92 -28.19
C ASP A 111 -19.21 -22.30 -27.84
N GLY A 112 -20.54 -22.40 -27.70
CA GLY A 112 -21.21 -23.65 -27.32
C GLY A 112 -20.99 -24.06 -25.86
N LEU A 113 -20.52 -23.14 -25.03
CA LEU A 113 -20.28 -23.33 -23.60
C LEU A 113 -21.43 -22.78 -22.77
N SER A 114 -21.41 -23.09 -21.47
CA SER A 114 -22.32 -22.48 -20.50
C SER A 114 -21.55 -22.13 -19.24
N ILE A 115 -22.18 -21.34 -18.36
CA ILE A 115 -21.62 -21.00 -17.05
C ILE A 115 -21.28 -22.25 -16.20
N ASN A 116 -21.91 -23.40 -16.47
CA ASN A 116 -21.62 -24.66 -15.80
C ASN A 116 -20.25 -25.24 -16.19
N SER A 117 -19.63 -24.77 -17.27
CA SER A 117 -18.27 -25.15 -17.68
C SER A 117 -17.19 -24.44 -16.85
N LEU A 118 -17.56 -23.44 -16.06
CA LEU A 118 -16.66 -22.63 -15.26
C LEU A 118 -16.56 -23.17 -13.82
N ARG A 119 -15.35 -23.21 -13.28
CA ARG A 119 -15.09 -23.50 -11.85
C ARG A 119 -14.15 -22.45 -11.29
N LEU A 120 -14.40 -22.05 -10.05
CA LEU A 120 -13.50 -21.25 -9.23
C LEU A 120 -12.97 -22.13 -8.10
N SER A 121 -11.66 -22.30 -8.03
CA SER A 121 -10.98 -22.96 -6.92
C SER A 121 -10.30 -21.91 -6.06
N VAL A 122 -10.50 -21.99 -4.75
CA VAL A 122 -10.00 -20.99 -3.80
C VAL A 122 -9.14 -21.64 -2.73
N THR A 123 -7.94 -21.11 -2.53
CA THR A 123 -7.07 -21.49 -1.39
C THR A 123 -6.63 -20.25 -0.63
N ALA A 124 -6.64 -20.31 0.70
CA ALA A 124 -6.23 -19.22 1.57
C ALA A 124 -5.25 -19.74 2.63
N ARG A 125 -4.20 -18.98 2.91
CA ARG A 125 -3.13 -19.34 3.84
C ARG A 125 -2.69 -18.19 4.72
N ASN A 126 -2.43 -18.46 5.98
CA ASN A 126 -1.62 -17.64 6.86
C ASN A 126 -0.36 -18.42 7.26
N ARG A 127 0.81 -17.84 6.99
CA ARG A 127 2.12 -18.42 7.29
C ARG A 127 2.94 -17.59 8.28
N LYS A 128 2.30 -16.61 8.95
CA LYS A 128 2.99 -15.65 9.82
C LYS A 128 3.65 -16.34 11.01
N ALA A 129 2.90 -17.21 11.71
CA ALA A 129 3.43 -17.98 12.85
C ALA A 129 4.50 -18.98 12.40
N ALA A 130 4.29 -19.68 11.27
CA ALA A 130 5.30 -20.57 10.69
C ALA A 130 6.61 -19.85 10.37
N ARG A 131 6.58 -18.70 9.69
CA ARG A 131 7.78 -17.90 9.37
C ARG A 131 8.54 -17.46 10.62
N ARG A 132 7.85 -17.16 11.72
CA ARG A 132 8.48 -16.67 12.96
C ARG A 132 9.07 -17.76 13.82
N SER A 133 8.41 -18.92 13.88
CA SER A 133 8.86 -20.08 14.65
C SER A 133 9.86 -20.95 13.89
N GLY A 134 9.89 -20.86 12.56
CA GLY A 134 10.63 -21.78 11.71
C GLY A 134 9.95 -23.15 11.55
N ASP A 135 8.68 -23.28 11.98
CA ASP A 135 7.93 -24.54 11.91
C ASP A 135 6.66 -24.39 11.08
N GLU A 136 6.63 -25.08 9.93
CA GLU A 136 5.51 -25.10 8.99
C GLU A 136 4.22 -25.66 9.59
N SER A 137 4.28 -26.41 10.70
CA SER A 137 3.11 -26.89 11.44
C SER A 137 2.24 -25.75 12.00
N HIS A 138 2.83 -24.57 12.18
CA HIS A 138 2.15 -23.35 12.64
C HIS A 138 1.49 -22.53 11.52
N ALA A 139 1.58 -22.95 10.26
CA ALA A 139 0.77 -22.37 9.20
C ALA A 139 -0.69 -22.82 9.34
N PHE A 140 -1.63 -22.07 8.77
CA PHE A 140 -3.02 -22.53 8.68
C PHE A 140 -3.73 -22.04 7.43
N GLY A 141 -4.80 -22.73 7.05
CA GLY A 141 -5.60 -22.42 5.88
C GLY A 141 -6.48 -23.57 5.43
N ASN A 142 -7.10 -23.47 4.25
CA ASN A 142 -7.81 -24.60 3.66
C ASN A 142 -6.84 -25.41 2.78
N TRP A 143 -6.63 -26.69 3.13
CA TRP A 143 -5.66 -27.56 2.46
C TRP A 143 -6.17 -28.28 1.23
N GLN A 144 -7.48 -28.38 1.12
CA GLN A 144 -8.17 -28.70 -0.11
C GLN A 144 -8.78 -27.41 -0.67
N PRO A 145 -8.64 -27.13 -1.98
CA PRO A 145 -9.30 -25.98 -2.58
C PRO A 145 -10.81 -26.02 -2.37
N LEU A 146 -11.38 -24.88 -1.99
CA LEU A 146 -12.82 -24.68 -2.02
C LEU A 146 -13.23 -24.50 -3.48
N VAL A 147 -13.96 -25.46 -4.04
CA VAL A 147 -14.39 -25.44 -5.45
C VAL A 147 -15.83 -24.95 -5.55
N ILE A 148 -16.05 -23.93 -6.38
CA ILE A 148 -17.33 -23.26 -6.59
C ILE A 148 -17.69 -23.36 -8.08
N ALA A 149 -18.90 -23.82 -8.37
CA ALA A 149 -19.42 -23.86 -9.74
C ALA A 149 -19.75 -22.44 -10.21
N GLY A 150 -19.57 -22.16 -11.52
CA GLY A 150 -19.85 -20.83 -12.08
C GLY A 150 -21.29 -20.36 -11.88
N ASN A 151 -22.24 -21.27 -11.68
CA ASN A 151 -23.65 -20.97 -11.43
C ASN A 151 -24.03 -20.99 -9.94
N ASP A 152 -23.11 -21.26 -9.02
CA ASP A 152 -23.37 -21.27 -7.58
C ASP A 152 -23.12 -19.88 -6.99
N SER A 153 -24.20 -19.09 -6.86
CA SER A 153 -24.14 -17.74 -6.30
C SER A 153 -24.25 -17.67 -4.77
N THR A 154 -24.16 -18.80 -4.07
CA THR A 154 -24.20 -18.81 -2.61
C THR A 154 -22.85 -18.38 -2.02
N VAL A 155 -22.91 -17.71 -0.87
CA VAL A 155 -21.70 -17.30 -0.13
C VAL A 155 -21.05 -18.53 0.50
N LYS A 156 -19.75 -18.71 0.28
CA LYS A 156 -18.96 -19.79 0.87
C LYS A 156 -17.92 -19.24 1.82
N THR A 157 -17.84 -19.81 3.02
CA THR A 157 -16.80 -19.48 4.01
C THR A 157 -15.52 -20.23 3.71
N ILE A 158 -14.37 -19.56 3.85
CA ILE A 158 -13.05 -20.19 3.74
C ILE A 158 -12.59 -20.52 5.16
N GLU A 159 -12.47 -21.82 5.47
CA GLU A 159 -12.12 -22.30 6.80
C GLU A 159 -10.63 -22.62 6.92
N GLY A 160 -9.96 -21.96 7.87
CA GLY A 160 -8.55 -22.16 8.20
C GLY A 160 -8.35 -23.27 9.23
N THR A 161 -7.56 -24.27 8.86
CA THR A 161 -7.19 -25.42 9.72
C THR A 161 -5.67 -25.62 9.73
N SER A 162 -5.14 -26.31 10.73
CA SER A 162 -3.73 -26.74 10.76
C SER A 162 -3.40 -27.70 9.62
N PRO A 163 -2.11 -27.85 9.23
CA PRO A 163 -1.72 -28.73 8.13
C PRO A 163 -2.16 -30.18 8.36
N PRO A 164 -2.63 -30.90 7.32
CA PRO A 164 -3.00 -32.30 7.43
C PRO A 164 -1.80 -33.13 7.92
N GLY A 165 -2.06 -34.08 8.80
CA GLY A 165 -1.02 -34.94 9.36
C GLY A 165 -0.15 -34.29 10.45
N THR A 166 -0.44 -33.05 10.87
CA THR A 166 0.24 -32.43 12.02
C THR A 166 -0.08 -33.19 13.31
N PRO A 167 0.92 -33.74 14.04
CA PRO A 167 0.68 -34.53 15.25
C PRO A 167 0.03 -33.74 16.39
N VAL A 168 0.43 -32.47 16.55
CA VAL A 168 -0.10 -31.56 17.58
C VAL A 168 -0.61 -30.29 16.88
N PRO A 169 -1.86 -30.29 16.38
CA PRO A 169 -2.37 -29.18 15.59
C PRO A 169 -2.56 -27.93 16.45
N MET A 170 -2.15 -26.77 15.92
CA MET A 170 -2.37 -25.44 16.53
C MET A 170 -3.86 -25.09 16.59
N ILE A 171 -4.62 -25.39 15.53
CA ILE A 171 -6.06 -25.19 15.45
C ILE A 171 -6.73 -26.54 15.72
N PRO A 172 -7.48 -26.69 16.82
CA PRO A 172 -8.17 -27.94 17.12
C PRO A 172 -9.18 -28.34 16.02
N PRO A 173 -9.35 -29.65 15.76
CA PRO A 173 -10.38 -30.13 14.84
C PRO A 173 -11.78 -29.60 15.18
N GLY A 174 -12.55 -29.20 14.18
CA GLY A 174 -13.92 -28.69 14.35
C GLY A 174 -14.01 -27.23 14.84
N ARG A 175 -12.89 -26.52 15.03
CA ARG A 175 -12.87 -25.10 15.40
C ARG A 175 -12.00 -24.27 14.42
N PRO A 176 -12.39 -24.18 13.14
CA PRO A 176 -11.60 -23.46 12.16
C PRO A 176 -11.57 -21.95 12.43
N ILE A 177 -10.49 -21.30 11.99
CA ILE A 177 -10.43 -19.83 11.91
C ILE A 177 -11.04 -19.40 10.57
N PRO A 178 -12.06 -18.53 10.54
CA PRO A 178 -12.60 -18.01 9.28
C PRO A 178 -11.58 -17.10 8.60
N LEU A 179 -11.27 -17.38 7.34
CA LEU A 179 -10.36 -16.60 6.49
C LEU A 179 -11.11 -15.73 5.47
N GLY A 180 -12.36 -15.39 5.75
CA GLY A 180 -13.24 -14.63 4.86
C GLY A 180 -14.23 -15.51 4.09
N THR A 181 -14.90 -14.90 3.11
CA THR A 181 -15.91 -15.55 2.27
C THR A 181 -15.72 -15.23 0.81
N VAL A 182 -16.10 -16.16 -0.07
CA VAL A 182 -16.11 -15.98 -1.52
C VAL A 182 -17.50 -16.27 -2.09
N GLN A 183 -17.89 -15.55 -3.11
CA GLN A 183 -19.18 -15.69 -3.79
C GLN A 183 -19.00 -15.49 -5.29
N MET A 184 -19.37 -16.49 -6.11
CA MET A 184 -19.55 -16.26 -7.54
C MET A 184 -20.82 -15.41 -7.72
N LEU A 185 -20.79 -14.40 -8.58
CA LEU A 185 -21.92 -13.48 -8.72
C LEU A 185 -22.74 -13.85 -9.95
N ARG A 186 -24.06 -13.73 -9.80
CA ARG A 186 -25.01 -14.00 -10.87
C ARG A 186 -24.91 -12.87 -11.90
N SER A 187 -24.30 -13.16 -13.05
CA SER A 187 -24.32 -12.27 -14.22
C SER A 187 -25.76 -12.10 -14.75
N THR A 188 -26.11 -10.88 -15.12
CA THR A 188 -27.42 -10.51 -15.69
C THR A 188 -27.23 -9.79 -17.02
N PRO A 189 -28.17 -9.87 -17.98
CA PRO A 189 -28.08 -9.11 -19.23
C PRO A 189 -27.84 -7.62 -18.99
N GLN A 190 -26.96 -7.01 -19.79
CA GLN A 190 -26.65 -5.59 -19.68
C GLN A 190 -27.89 -4.76 -20.10
N PRO A 191 -28.48 -3.95 -19.20
CA PRO A 191 -29.66 -3.17 -19.55
C PRO A 191 -29.26 -1.99 -20.47
N PRO A 192 -29.99 -1.75 -21.58
CA PRO A 192 -29.76 -0.58 -22.41
C PRO A 192 -30.21 0.71 -21.71
N GLY A 193 -29.57 1.83 -22.03
CA GLY A 193 -30.03 3.17 -21.67
C GLY A 193 -29.93 3.56 -20.19
N ARG A 194 -29.21 2.80 -19.34
CA ARG A 194 -28.91 3.27 -17.98
C ARG A 194 -27.70 4.23 -17.99
N PRO A 195 -27.67 5.25 -17.11
CA PRO A 195 -26.53 6.18 -17.02
C PRO A 195 -25.19 5.50 -16.76
N TRP A 196 -25.21 4.36 -16.07
CA TRP A 196 -24.02 3.56 -15.76
C TRP A 196 -23.68 2.51 -16.83
N SER A 197 -24.55 2.22 -17.80
CA SER A 197 -24.37 1.08 -18.72
C SER A 197 -23.10 1.17 -19.58
N ALA A 198 -22.56 2.38 -19.77
CA ALA A 198 -21.35 2.62 -20.53
C ALA A 198 -20.06 2.40 -19.72
N VAL A 199 -20.14 2.43 -18.39
CA VAL A 199 -18.98 2.41 -17.48
C VAL A 199 -18.98 1.19 -16.55
N VAL A 200 -20.15 0.61 -16.28
CA VAL A 200 -20.32 -0.59 -15.46
C VAL A 200 -21.05 -1.65 -16.27
N ARG A 201 -20.41 -2.80 -16.43
CA ARG A 201 -20.99 -4.00 -17.02
C ARG A 201 -21.57 -4.85 -15.90
N VAL A 202 -22.82 -5.31 -15.99
CA VAL A 202 -23.39 -6.27 -15.02
C VAL A 202 -23.44 -7.69 -15.57
N ASP A 203 -23.23 -7.83 -16.89
CA ASP A 203 -23.20 -9.08 -17.64
C ASP A 203 -21.84 -9.80 -17.58
N THR A 204 -20.76 -9.14 -17.16
CA THR A 204 -19.48 -9.81 -16.91
C THR A 204 -19.63 -10.83 -15.78
N ILE A 205 -19.07 -12.01 -16.00
CA ILE A 205 -18.95 -13.05 -14.98
C ILE A 205 -17.85 -12.64 -14.01
N ARG A 206 -18.18 -12.62 -12.73
CA ARG A 206 -17.29 -12.14 -11.67
C ARG A 206 -17.54 -12.86 -10.37
N PHE A 207 -16.59 -12.76 -9.46
CA PHE A 207 -16.74 -13.21 -8.08
C PHE A 207 -16.30 -12.11 -7.12
N ARG A 208 -16.71 -12.23 -5.87
CA ARG A 208 -16.33 -11.34 -4.78
C ARG A 208 -15.60 -12.10 -3.71
N TYR A 209 -14.54 -11.51 -3.19
CA TYR A 209 -13.92 -11.92 -1.95
C TYR A 209 -14.21 -10.88 -0.86
N THR A 210 -14.72 -11.33 0.28
CA THR A 210 -14.88 -10.50 1.49
C THR A 210 -13.93 -11.04 2.55
N PRO A 211 -12.97 -10.22 3.02
CA PRO A 211 -11.98 -10.70 3.99
C PRO A 211 -12.62 -11.02 5.35
N ALA A 212 -11.85 -11.66 6.21
CA ALA A 212 -12.23 -11.88 7.61
C ALA A 212 -12.37 -10.54 8.38
N ARG A 213 -12.78 -10.62 9.64
CA ARG A 213 -13.20 -9.43 10.42
C ARG A 213 -12.04 -8.67 11.06
N GLY A 214 -10.83 -9.23 11.06
CA GLY A 214 -9.68 -8.68 11.77
C GLY A 214 -9.64 -9.15 13.22
N SER A 215 -10.02 -10.41 13.46
CA SER A 215 -10.04 -11.02 14.78
C SER A 215 -8.71 -11.69 15.13
N PHE A 216 -8.39 -11.67 16.42
CA PHE A 216 -7.24 -12.38 16.99
C PHE A 216 -7.69 -13.68 17.65
N TYR A 217 -6.85 -14.71 17.53
CA TYR A 217 -7.04 -16.05 18.07
C TYR A 217 -5.81 -16.45 18.85
N GLY A 218 -6.00 -17.13 19.98
CA GLY A 218 -4.90 -17.45 20.88
C GLY A 218 -5.21 -18.69 21.72
N PRO A 219 -4.25 -19.17 22.51
CA PRO A 219 -4.51 -20.19 23.51
C PRO A 219 -5.33 -19.60 24.68
N PRO A 220 -5.95 -20.44 25.53
CA PRO A 220 -6.78 -19.98 26.65
C PRO A 220 -6.11 -18.91 27.54
N GLU A 221 -4.79 -18.99 27.75
CA GLU A 221 -4.01 -18.05 28.56
C GLU A 221 -4.00 -16.63 27.97
N ALA A 222 -4.14 -16.50 26.65
CA ALA A 222 -4.18 -15.20 25.97
C ALA A 222 -5.48 -14.42 26.24
N ALA A 223 -6.51 -15.07 26.81
CA ALA A 223 -7.75 -14.43 27.25
C ALA A 223 -7.66 -13.79 28.64
N SER A 224 -6.50 -13.85 29.31
CA SER A 224 -6.29 -13.27 30.64
C SER A 224 -5.48 -11.99 30.57
N ALA A 225 -5.86 -10.98 31.36
CA ALA A 225 -4.99 -9.83 31.63
C ALA A 225 -3.81 -10.27 32.50
N GLN A 226 -2.62 -9.73 32.21
CA GLN A 226 -1.40 -9.96 32.98
C GLN A 226 -0.68 -8.62 33.21
N PRO A 227 -1.19 -7.73 34.09
CA PRO A 227 -0.62 -6.40 34.28
C PRO A 227 0.87 -6.41 34.67
N ALA A 228 1.31 -7.43 35.43
CA ALA A 228 2.71 -7.60 35.81
C ALA A 228 3.66 -7.80 34.61
N LEU A 229 3.12 -8.25 33.46
CA LEU A 229 3.84 -8.44 32.20
C LEU A 229 3.54 -7.34 31.18
N GLY A 230 3.07 -6.18 31.65
CA GLY A 230 2.72 -5.04 30.80
C GLY A 230 1.41 -5.21 30.02
N ARG A 231 0.60 -6.24 30.32
CA ARG A 231 -0.64 -6.57 29.59
C ARG A 231 -1.89 -6.31 30.45
N PRO A 232 -2.40 -5.06 30.54
CA PRO A 232 -3.53 -4.73 31.42
C PRO A 232 -4.88 -5.29 30.96
N ALA A 233 -4.99 -5.77 29.71
CA ALA A 233 -6.21 -6.34 29.13
C ALA A 233 -5.90 -7.66 28.38
N PRO A 234 -6.89 -8.56 28.22
CA PRO A 234 -6.74 -9.77 27.41
C PRO A 234 -6.24 -9.48 25.99
N ALA A 235 -5.39 -10.36 25.46
CA ALA A 235 -4.92 -10.28 24.06
C ALA A 235 -6.01 -10.69 23.08
N VAL A 236 -6.79 -11.69 23.46
CA VAL A 236 -7.86 -12.28 22.63
C VAL A 236 -9.15 -12.38 23.44
N PRO A 237 -10.33 -12.20 22.82
CA PRO A 237 -11.60 -12.51 23.46
C PRO A 237 -11.70 -13.99 23.82
N ALA A 238 -12.41 -14.33 24.90
CA ALA A 238 -12.56 -15.72 25.36
C ALA A 238 -13.13 -16.67 24.28
N ALA A 239 -14.01 -16.19 23.40
CA ALA A 239 -14.56 -16.97 22.30
C ALA A 239 -13.49 -17.42 21.27
N ASN A 240 -12.40 -16.66 21.14
CA ASN A 240 -11.31 -16.91 20.22
C ASN A 240 -10.08 -17.55 20.90
N ALA A 241 -10.18 -17.85 22.20
CA ALA A 241 -9.11 -18.37 23.03
C ALA A 241 -9.11 -19.91 23.06
N TYR A 242 -8.85 -20.54 21.91
CA TYR A 242 -8.97 -21.98 21.74
C TYR A 242 -7.79 -22.65 21.01
N LEU A 243 -6.76 -21.90 20.65
CA LEU A 243 -5.58 -22.50 20.03
C LEU A 243 -4.88 -23.43 21.01
N ASN A 244 -4.28 -24.49 20.48
CA ASN A 244 -3.60 -25.46 21.29
C ASN A 244 -2.25 -24.89 21.79
N PRO A 245 -2.08 -24.63 23.10
CA PRO A 245 -0.83 -24.08 23.62
C PRO A 245 0.36 -25.04 23.46
N GLN A 246 0.11 -26.35 23.26
CA GLN A 246 1.14 -27.37 23.09
C GLN A 246 1.60 -27.54 21.64
N ALA A 247 1.03 -26.79 20.69
CA ALA A 247 1.42 -26.88 19.28
C ALA A 247 2.85 -26.35 19.02
N GLY A 248 3.45 -25.64 19.97
CA GLY A 248 4.82 -25.11 19.87
C GLY A 248 4.88 -23.61 19.55
N TRP A 249 3.77 -22.99 19.13
CA TRP A 249 3.74 -21.55 18.82
C TRP A 249 3.82 -20.69 20.07
N ARG A 250 3.09 -21.06 21.13
CA ARG A 250 3.23 -20.42 22.45
C ARG A 250 4.58 -20.80 23.04
N GLY A 251 5.34 -19.81 23.50
CA GLY A 251 6.69 -20.01 24.04
C GLY A 251 7.80 -19.96 22.98
N ALA A 252 7.46 -19.99 21.69
CA ALA A 252 8.44 -19.90 20.61
C ALA A 252 9.23 -18.59 20.71
N GLN A 253 10.56 -18.70 20.67
CA GLN A 253 11.46 -17.55 20.57
C GLN A 253 11.48 -17.07 19.11
N THR A 254 11.57 -15.76 18.90
CA THR A 254 11.81 -15.19 17.55
C THR A 254 13.03 -14.29 17.57
N GLY A 255 13.99 -14.55 16.68
CA GLY A 255 15.06 -13.60 16.37
C GLY A 255 14.71 -12.63 15.23
N ASN A 256 13.59 -12.87 14.55
CA ASN A 256 13.19 -12.14 13.35
C ASN A 256 12.31 -10.95 13.71
N LEU A 257 12.95 -9.78 13.85
CA LEU A 257 12.23 -8.51 13.97
C LEU A 257 11.57 -8.15 12.64
N VAL A 258 10.29 -7.84 12.68
CA VAL A 258 9.54 -7.29 11.55
C VAL A 258 8.96 -5.95 11.94
N VAL A 259 8.77 -5.06 10.96
CA VAL A 259 8.12 -3.77 11.18
C VAL A 259 6.77 -3.76 10.44
N PRO A 260 5.67 -3.37 11.10
CA PRO A 260 5.58 -2.97 12.50
C PRO A 260 5.66 -4.18 13.47
N GLY A 261 6.28 -3.97 14.63
CA GLY A 261 6.60 -5.03 15.60
C GLY A 261 5.40 -5.51 16.43
N ASP A 262 4.32 -4.72 16.45
CA ASP A 262 3.01 -5.03 17.04
C ASP A 262 2.32 -6.24 16.39
N THR A 263 2.82 -6.68 15.23
CA THR A 263 2.35 -7.91 14.59
C THR A 263 2.77 -9.17 15.35
N TYR A 264 3.60 -9.09 16.40
CA TYR A 264 4.03 -10.19 17.28
C TYR A 264 3.66 -9.91 18.74
N ASP A 265 2.91 -10.81 19.36
CA ASP A 265 2.58 -10.75 20.78
C ASP A 265 3.59 -11.56 21.61
N ALA A 266 4.45 -10.86 22.35
CA ALA A 266 5.27 -11.48 23.38
C ALA A 266 4.44 -11.78 24.64
N VAL A 267 4.81 -12.83 25.37
CA VAL A 267 4.26 -13.16 26.70
C VAL A 267 4.48 -12.00 27.66
N ASP A 268 5.69 -11.43 27.66
CA ASP A 268 6.04 -10.23 28.42
C ASP A 268 6.17 -9.02 27.49
N GLN A 269 5.23 -8.08 27.57
CA GLN A 269 5.26 -6.87 26.75
C GLN A 269 6.33 -5.88 27.19
N ASN A 270 6.90 -6.05 28.40
CA ASN A 270 8.08 -5.31 28.81
C ASN A 270 9.36 -5.82 28.11
N ALA A 271 9.29 -7.01 27.49
CA ALA A 271 10.36 -7.64 26.73
C ALA A 271 9.88 -7.98 25.31
N PRO A 272 9.82 -7.02 24.37
CA PRO A 272 9.20 -7.19 23.05
C PRO A 272 9.89 -8.21 22.13
N ARG A 273 11.07 -8.71 22.51
CA ARG A 273 11.80 -9.81 21.84
C ARG A 273 11.66 -11.16 22.56
N GLY A 274 10.72 -11.25 23.50
CA GLY A 274 10.52 -12.43 24.36
C GLY A 274 9.77 -13.56 23.67
N ALA A 275 9.38 -14.57 24.47
CA ALA A 275 8.64 -15.74 24.02
C ALA A 275 7.25 -15.38 23.46
N SER A 276 6.75 -16.11 22.47
CA SER A 276 5.45 -15.86 21.83
C SER A 276 4.29 -16.18 22.77
N LEU A 277 3.26 -15.33 22.80
CA LEU A 277 2.01 -15.60 23.50
C LEU A 277 1.15 -16.67 22.80
N GLY A 278 1.49 -17.05 21.57
CA GLY A 278 0.74 -18.02 20.79
C GLY A 278 -0.46 -17.41 20.04
N VAL A 279 -0.49 -16.09 19.85
CA VAL A 279 -1.57 -15.38 19.15
C VAL A 279 -1.33 -15.36 17.63
N VAL A 280 -2.41 -15.48 16.86
CA VAL A 280 -2.47 -15.26 15.41
C VAL A 280 -3.66 -14.37 15.05
N ASP A 281 -3.62 -13.74 13.89
CA ASP A 281 -4.73 -12.98 13.29
C ASP A 281 -5.34 -13.72 12.10
N ASP A 282 -6.52 -13.29 11.66
CA ASP A 282 -7.22 -13.84 10.49
C ASP A 282 -6.81 -13.20 9.16
N THR A 283 -5.64 -12.55 9.09
CA THR A 283 -5.07 -12.17 7.79
C THR A 283 -4.64 -13.41 7.03
N CYS A 284 -4.64 -13.34 5.70
CA CYS A 284 -4.22 -14.42 4.83
C CYS A 284 -3.82 -13.89 3.46
N GLU A 285 -3.24 -14.78 2.67
CA GLU A 285 -3.14 -14.66 1.22
C GLU A 285 -4.13 -15.64 0.60
N VAL A 286 -4.87 -15.20 -0.42
CA VAL A 286 -5.89 -16.00 -1.09
C VAL A 286 -5.56 -16.13 -2.56
N HIS A 287 -5.50 -17.35 -3.07
CA HIS A 287 -5.33 -17.67 -4.48
C HIS A 287 -6.67 -18.09 -5.08
N PHE A 288 -6.95 -17.54 -6.26
CA PHE A 288 -8.12 -17.85 -7.07
C PHE A 288 -7.66 -18.48 -8.37
N ASP A 289 -8.05 -19.72 -8.63
CA ASP A 289 -7.86 -20.40 -9.90
C ASP A 289 -9.21 -20.57 -10.58
N VAL A 290 -9.38 -19.92 -11.73
CA VAL A 290 -10.56 -20.13 -12.59
C VAL A 290 -10.19 -21.12 -13.67
N SER A 291 -11.03 -22.13 -13.88
CA SER A 291 -10.92 -23.06 -15.01
C SER A 291 -12.19 -23.05 -15.85
N LEU A 292 -12.04 -23.03 -17.17
CA LEU A 292 -13.13 -23.18 -18.15
C LEU A 292 -12.88 -24.40 -19.02
N ASN A 293 -13.76 -25.40 -18.89
CA ASN A 293 -13.72 -26.59 -19.73
C ASN A 293 -14.32 -26.25 -21.11
N VAL A 294 -13.48 -26.20 -22.14
CA VAL A 294 -13.87 -25.82 -23.51
C VAL A 294 -14.27 -27.06 -24.32
N SER A 295 -13.56 -28.17 -24.14
CA SER A 295 -13.88 -29.46 -24.77
C SER A 295 -13.27 -30.61 -23.97
N ALA A 296 -13.49 -31.85 -24.41
CA ALA A 296 -12.92 -33.03 -23.75
C ALA A 296 -11.38 -32.94 -23.73
N GLY A 297 -10.81 -32.77 -22.53
CA GLY A 297 -9.37 -32.67 -22.32
C GLY A 297 -8.76 -31.27 -22.53
N LEU A 298 -9.55 -30.26 -22.91
CA LEU A 298 -9.10 -28.87 -23.02
C LEU A 298 -9.75 -28.00 -21.95
N SER A 299 -8.94 -27.49 -21.03
CA SER A 299 -9.34 -26.48 -20.05
C SER A 299 -8.47 -25.25 -20.17
N LEU A 300 -9.10 -24.08 -20.26
CA LEU A 300 -8.43 -22.80 -20.09
C LEU A 300 -8.35 -22.47 -18.60
N ALA A 301 -7.34 -21.72 -18.20
CA ALA A 301 -7.15 -21.34 -16.80
C ALA A 301 -6.74 -19.87 -16.66
N ALA A 302 -7.13 -19.26 -15.55
CA ALA A 302 -6.70 -17.93 -15.15
C ALA A 302 -6.48 -17.88 -13.64
N ARG A 303 -5.61 -16.99 -13.17
CA ARG A 303 -5.25 -16.84 -11.76
C ARG A 303 -5.34 -15.41 -11.28
N ALA A 304 -5.73 -15.25 -10.03
CA ALA A 304 -5.62 -14.00 -9.30
C ALA A 304 -5.26 -14.26 -7.83
N VAL A 305 -4.77 -13.22 -7.16
CA VAL A 305 -4.41 -13.28 -5.73
C VAL A 305 -5.04 -12.12 -4.96
N ALA A 306 -5.57 -12.38 -3.76
CA ALA A 306 -5.88 -11.32 -2.80
C ALA A 306 -4.93 -11.40 -1.60
N PHE A 307 -4.36 -10.27 -1.21
CA PHE A 307 -3.67 -10.12 0.06
C PHE A 307 -4.61 -9.46 1.07
N VAL A 308 -4.75 -10.05 2.25
CA VAL A 308 -5.55 -9.46 3.33
C VAL A 308 -4.65 -8.59 4.21
N ALA A 309 -4.97 -7.31 4.28
CA ALA A 309 -4.21 -6.31 5.01
C ALA A 309 -5.08 -5.59 6.07
N PRO A 310 -4.45 -4.91 7.05
CA PRO A 310 -5.16 -3.98 7.93
C PRO A 310 -5.86 -2.87 7.14
N PRO A 311 -6.88 -2.20 7.72
CA PRO A 311 -7.54 -1.04 7.13
C PRO A 311 -6.56 0.03 6.64
N ASP A 312 -6.92 0.72 5.57
CA ASP A 312 -6.24 1.95 5.14
C ASP A 312 -6.91 3.15 5.82
N PHE A 313 -6.21 3.78 6.76
CA PHE A 313 -6.74 4.92 7.50
C PHE A 313 -6.43 6.27 6.87
N ALA A 314 -5.66 6.30 5.77
CA ALA A 314 -5.34 7.51 5.03
C ALA A 314 -5.34 7.22 3.52
N PRO A 315 -6.44 6.70 2.96
CA PRO A 315 -6.48 6.28 1.56
C PRO A 315 -6.33 7.43 0.57
N ASN A 316 -6.43 8.67 1.02
CA ASN A 316 -6.18 9.88 0.25
C ASN A 316 -4.69 10.34 0.28
N HIS A 317 -3.81 9.58 0.93
CA HIS A 317 -2.37 9.84 0.96
C HIS A 317 -1.66 8.69 0.26
N ARG A 318 -1.12 8.95 -0.93
CA ARG A 318 -0.51 7.92 -1.76
C ARG A 318 0.87 7.57 -1.21
N PRO A 319 1.22 6.28 -1.11
CA PRO A 319 2.57 5.90 -0.73
C PRO A 319 3.56 6.30 -1.83
N PHE A 320 4.69 6.90 -1.46
CA PHE A 320 5.76 7.22 -2.42
C PHE A 320 6.41 5.97 -3.04
N LEU A 321 6.35 4.83 -2.35
CA LEU A 321 6.67 3.51 -2.87
C LEU A 321 5.46 2.59 -2.69
N SER A 322 4.84 2.23 -3.81
CA SER A 322 3.69 1.32 -3.88
C SER A 322 4.06 -0.04 -4.48
N ILE A 323 3.15 -1.01 -4.36
CA ILE A 323 3.28 -2.30 -5.09
C ILE A 323 3.28 -2.06 -6.61
N ALA A 324 2.58 -1.04 -7.11
CA ALA A 324 2.61 -0.71 -8.53
C ALA A 324 4.00 -0.24 -8.98
N ASP A 325 4.70 0.53 -8.14
CA ASP A 325 6.09 0.94 -8.42
C ASP A 325 7.03 -0.27 -8.46
N GLU A 326 6.85 -1.23 -7.56
CA GLU A 326 7.60 -2.50 -7.52
C GLU A 326 7.31 -3.40 -8.73
N LEU A 327 6.07 -3.44 -9.21
CA LEU A 327 5.70 -4.19 -10.41
C LEU A 327 6.24 -3.50 -11.67
N ASN A 328 6.17 -2.17 -11.74
CA ASN A 328 6.76 -1.40 -12.83
C ASN A 328 8.27 -1.60 -12.95
N ASP A 329 8.96 -1.82 -11.82
CA ASP A 329 10.40 -2.11 -11.80
C ASP A 329 10.74 -3.49 -12.40
N ARG A 330 9.82 -4.45 -12.25
CA ARG A 330 9.97 -5.85 -12.71
C ARG A 330 9.37 -6.11 -14.09
N ASP A 331 8.65 -5.14 -14.65
CA ASP A 331 8.01 -5.25 -15.95
C ASP A 331 9.07 -5.35 -17.07
N GLY A 332 8.86 -6.25 -18.03
CA GLY A 332 9.74 -6.44 -19.19
C GLY A 332 9.84 -5.20 -20.08
N ALA A 333 8.89 -4.27 -20.00
CA ALA A 333 8.92 -2.99 -20.71
C ALA A 333 9.64 -1.86 -19.95
N ALA A 334 10.14 -2.09 -18.73
CA ALA A 334 10.67 -1.03 -17.85
C ALA A 334 11.77 -0.20 -18.52
N ALA A 335 12.74 -0.84 -19.19
CA ALA A 335 13.84 -0.14 -19.85
C ALA A 335 13.34 0.84 -20.94
N LYS A 336 12.41 0.38 -21.79
CA LYS A 336 11.83 1.22 -22.85
C LYS A 336 11.00 2.36 -22.26
N ARG A 337 10.10 2.05 -21.32
CA ARG A 337 9.27 3.05 -20.62
C ARG A 337 10.13 4.16 -20.01
N ASN A 338 11.21 3.78 -19.33
CA ASN A 338 12.09 4.75 -18.68
C ASN A 338 12.82 5.63 -19.70
N VAL A 339 13.29 5.07 -20.82
CA VAL A 339 13.90 5.85 -21.91
C VAL A 339 12.92 6.83 -22.54
N ASP A 340 11.67 6.42 -22.74
CA ASP A 340 10.64 7.24 -23.40
C ASP A 340 10.16 8.42 -22.53
N LEU A 341 10.26 8.32 -21.19
CA LEU A 341 9.90 9.40 -20.25
C LEU A 341 10.95 10.52 -20.27
N THR A 342 10.69 11.63 -20.97
CA THR A 342 11.65 12.74 -21.11
C THR A 342 11.00 14.11 -20.91
N GLY A 343 11.81 15.15 -20.72
CA GLY A 343 11.39 16.55 -20.69
C GLY A 343 10.26 16.84 -19.69
N ALA A 344 9.15 17.39 -20.19
CA ALA A 344 7.99 17.74 -19.36
C ALA A 344 7.32 16.52 -18.72
N ALA A 345 7.28 15.37 -19.41
CA ALA A 345 6.72 14.14 -18.86
C ALA A 345 7.56 13.59 -17.71
N LEU A 346 8.90 13.64 -17.84
CA LEU A 346 9.81 13.28 -16.76
C LEU A 346 9.66 14.24 -15.56
N SER A 347 9.54 15.54 -15.81
CA SER A 347 9.34 16.53 -14.74
C SER A 347 8.01 16.35 -14.01
N ALA A 348 6.91 16.07 -14.72
CA ALA A 348 5.61 15.78 -14.11
C ALA A 348 5.65 14.50 -13.27
N TRP A 349 6.38 13.48 -13.73
CA TRP A 349 6.58 12.26 -12.95
C TRP A 349 7.40 12.51 -11.68
N VAL A 350 8.44 13.36 -11.74
CA VAL A 350 9.21 13.75 -10.55
C VAL A 350 8.35 14.58 -9.57
N GLU A 351 7.51 15.49 -10.08
CA GLU A 351 6.55 16.23 -9.27
C GLU A 351 5.62 15.28 -8.51
N ASP A 352 5.02 14.31 -9.20
CA ASP A 352 4.18 13.26 -8.61
C ASP A 352 4.92 12.47 -7.51
N LEU A 353 6.18 12.08 -7.75
CA LEU A 353 6.99 11.41 -6.73
C LEU A 353 7.13 12.28 -5.46
N PHE A 354 7.42 13.57 -5.60
CA PHE A 354 7.59 14.47 -4.46
C PHE A 354 6.26 14.84 -3.77
N GLU A 355 5.15 14.83 -4.49
CA GLU A 355 3.80 14.89 -3.90
C GLU A 355 3.52 13.68 -3.01
N ARG A 356 3.74 12.46 -3.51
CA ARG A 356 3.55 11.23 -2.72
C ARG A 356 4.48 11.17 -1.50
N ILE A 357 5.70 11.70 -1.63
CA ILE A 357 6.62 11.85 -0.50
C ILE A 357 6.03 12.79 0.55
N TYR A 358 5.51 13.95 0.14
CA TYR A 358 4.87 14.88 1.07
C TYR A 358 3.64 14.25 1.74
N GLU A 359 2.78 13.59 0.97
CA GLU A 359 1.59 12.87 1.47
C GLU A 359 1.98 11.79 2.49
N THR A 360 3.10 11.09 2.28
CA THR A 360 3.56 10.08 3.25
C THR A 360 4.15 10.74 4.50
N VAL A 361 4.98 11.79 4.34
CA VAL A 361 5.63 12.48 5.46
C VAL A 361 4.63 13.26 6.31
N SER A 362 3.52 13.74 5.74
CA SER A 362 2.49 14.47 6.50
C SER A 362 1.84 13.61 7.59
N LEU A 363 1.76 12.30 7.37
CA LEU A 363 1.28 11.29 8.32
C LEU A 363 2.32 10.88 9.36
N PHE A 364 3.57 11.32 9.23
CA PHE A 364 4.70 10.82 10.01
C PHE A 364 5.05 11.76 11.18
N ASN A 365 5.18 11.18 12.39
CA ASN A 365 5.72 11.91 13.55
C ASN A 365 7.24 11.82 13.55
N VAL A 366 7.89 12.71 12.80
CA VAL A 366 9.34 12.74 12.62
C VAL A 366 10.08 12.90 13.95
N ASP A 367 9.54 13.69 14.89
CA ASP A 367 10.15 13.89 16.21
C ASP A 367 10.20 12.58 17.00
N HIS A 368 9.10 11.83 17.04
CA HIS A 368 9.03 10.53 17.69
C HIS A 368 10.01 9.56 17.04
N PHE A 369 9.96 9.41 15.72
CA PHE A 369 10.83 8.46 15.02
C PHE A 369 12.31 8.83 15.14
N ARG A 370 12.66 10.12 15.11
CA ARG A 370 14.03 10.55 15.40
C ARG A 370 14.45 10.13 16.81
N SER A 371 13.63 10.40 17.83
CA SER A 371 13.96 10.06 19.22
C SER A 371 14.20 8.56 19.43
N GLN A 372 13.50 7.71 18.67
CA GLN A 372 13.57 6.26 18.81
C GLN A 372 14.63 5.63 17.89
N ARG A 373 14.91 6.24 16.73
CA ARG A 373 15.58 5.56 15.61
C ARG A 373 16.72 6.33 14.98
N ALA A 374 17.04 7.56 15.42
CA ALA A 374 18.18 8.28 14.86
C ALA A 374 19.48 7.54 15.18
N ALA A 375 20.26 7.25 14.14
CA ALA A 375 21.59 6.72 14.32
C ALA A 375 22.55 7.80 14.83
N VAL A 376 23.47 7.42 15.71
CA VAL A 376 24.61 8.27 16.06
C VAL A 376 25.51 8.37 14.83
N LEU A 377 25.84 9.59 14.43
CA LEU A 377 26.62 9.82 13.21
C LEU A 377 28.11 9.60 13.48
N PRO A 378 28.86 9.03 12.51
CA PRO A 378 30.31 9.00 12.59
C PRO A 378 30.89 10.41 12.43
N SER A 379 32.12 10.63 12.90
CA SER A 379 32.78 11.95 12.85
C SER A 379 32.88 12.55 11.44
N SER A 380 32.90 11.73 10.39
CA SER A 380 32.92 12.17 8.99
C SER A 380 31.57 12.73 8.49
N LYS A 381 30.50 12.61 9.27
CA LYS A 381 29.14 13.06 8.95
C LYS A 381 28.63 14.11 9.95
N ILE A 382 29.53 14.63 10.79
CA ILE A 382 29.25 15.61 11.83
C ILE A 382 29.95 16.92 11.47
N GLU A 383 29.19 18.02 11.50
CA GLU A 383 29.67 19.40 11.38
C GLU A 383 30.11 19.94 12.75
N ALA A 384 31.14 20.79 12.76
CA ALA A 384 31.64 21.38 14.01
C ALA A 384 30.60 22.27 14.71
N THR A 385 29.77 22.96 13.93
CA THR A 385 28.77 23.89 14.44
C THR A 385 27.45 23.17 14.68
N ASP A 386 26.87 23.38 15.87
CA ASP A 386 25.49 22.98 16.16
C ASP A 386 24.54 24.02 15.56
N LEU A 387 23.83 23.64 14.49
CA LEU A 387 22.86 24.48 13.80
C LEU A 387 21.69 24.94 14.68
N ASP A 388 21.33 24.20 15.72
CA ASP A 388 20.19 24.55 16.59
C ASP A 388 20.62 25.07 17.96
N GLN A 389 21.92 25.27 18.16
CA GLN A 389 22.45 25.92 19.36
C GLN A 389 21.99 25.25 20.66
N GLY A 390 22.01 23.92 20.70
CA GLY A 390 21.60 23.12 21.85
C GLY A 390 20.08 22.95 22.02
N ALA A 391 19.26 23.48 21.10
CA ALA A 391 17.80 23.37 21.21
C ALA A 391 17.25 21.95 21.02
N ARG A 392 18.08 21.00 20.55
CA ARG A 392 17.67 19.62 20.30
C ARG A 392 18.61 18.63 21.00
N PRO A 393 18.06 17.56 21.62
CA PRO A 393 18.87 16.53 22.25
C PRO A 393 19.65 15.73 21.20
N ASP A 394 20.81 15.23 21.62
CA ASP A 394 21.72 14.40 20.82
C ASP A 394 22.07 15.05 19.46
N PRO A 395 22.77 16.20 19.46
CA PRO A 395 23.03 16.95 18.23
C PRO A 395 23.93 16.20 17.25
N ALA A 396 24.67 15.18 17.72
CA ALA A 396 25.51 14.28 16.91
C ALA A 396 24.74 13.08 16.30
N SER A 397 23.44 12.97 16.54
CA SER A 397 22.60 11.94 15.93
C SER A 397 21.95 12.45 14.64
N ALA A 398 21.46 11.54 13.80
CA ALA A 398 20.79 11.86 12.55
C ALA A 398 19.68 12.91 12.73
N MET A 399 19.61 13.88 11.81
CA MET A 399 18.73 15.05 11.88
C MET A 399 19.00 15.95 13.10
N GLY A 400 20.12 15.78 13.80
CA GLY A 400 20.60 16.62 14.90
C GLY A 400 21.26 17.91 14.42
N GLY A 401 21.69 18.74 15.37
CA GLY A 401 22.30 20.04 15.11
C GLY A 401 23.63 19.98 14.35
N HIS A 402 24.38 18.90 14.54
CA HIS A 402 25.66 18.68 13.86
C HIS A 402 25.53 17.82 12.59
N ASP A 403 24.33 17.42 12.17
CA ASP A 403 24.20 16.54 11.00
C ASP A 403 24.60 17.29 9.70
N ALA A 404 25.64 16.81 9.01
CA ALA A 404 26.15 17.42 7.78
C ALA A 404 25.15 17.41 6.62
N LEU A 405 24.13 16.53 6.64
CA LEU A 405 23.08 16.52 5.63
C LEU A 405 22.03 17.62 5.84
N ARG A 406 22.05 18.32 6.98
CA ARG A 406 21.11 19.43 7.21
C ARG A 406 21.48 20.65 6.38
N SER A 407 20.43 21.31 5.91
CA SER A 407 20.60 22.61 5.28
C SER A 407 21.04 23.65 6.32
N GLN A 408 22.19 24.25 6.06
CA GLN A 408 22.77 25.35 6.84
C GLN A 408 21.89 26.62 6.89
N VAL A 409 20.81 26.67 6.10
CA VAL A 409 19.88 27.81 6.02
C VAL A 409 18.77 27.71 7.07
N PHE A 410 18.47 26.51 7.58
CA PHE A 410 17.33 26.28 8.47
C PHE A 410 17.79 25.88 9.88
N GLN A 411 17.75 26.85 10.79
CA GLN A 411 17.77 26.61 12.22
C GLN A 411 16.39 26.15 12.68
N LEU A 412 16.34 25.12 13.54
CA LEU A 412 15.10 24.63 14.11
C LEU A 412 15.05 24.91 15.60
N GLU A 413 13.96 25.52 16.04
CA GLU A 413 13.70 25.76 17.45
C GLU A 413 13.41 24.44 18.18
N GLY A 414 13.61 24.45 19.50
CA GLY A 414 13.22 23.35 20.37
C GLY A 414 11.71 23.24 20.48
N ALA A 415 11.23 22.11 21.01
CA ALA A 415 9.81 21.90 21.24
C ALA A 415 9.26 22.94 22.24
N THR A 416 8.14 23.55 21.90
CA THR A 416 7.42 24.50 22.77
C THR A 416 5.97 24.06 22.96
N VAL A 417 5.23 24.71 23.86
CA VAL A 417 3.78 24.48 24.01
C VAL A 417 3.03 24.73 22.69
N ASN A 418 3.47 25.72 21.91
CA ASN A 418 2.84 26.09 20.65
C ASN A 418 3.33 25.27 19.45
N ASN A 419 4.51 24.66 19.57
CA ASN A 419 5.08 23.77 18.57
C ASN A 419 5.73 22.56 19.26
N PRO A 420 4.94 21.55 19.66
CA PRO A 420 5.46 20.39 20.37
C PRO A 420 6.23 19.43 19.44
N LEU A 421 6.12 19.58 18.12
CA LEU A 421 6.68 18.67 17.11
C LEU A 421 7.43 19.45 16.01
N PRO A 422 8.52 20.18 16.35
CA PRO A 422 9.20 21.08 15.44
C PRO A 422 9.77 20.38 14.20
N LEU A 423 10.25 19.14 14.32
CA LEU A 423 10.75 18.39 13.17
C LEU A 423 9.63 17.99 12.21
N SER A 424 8.53 17.50 12.76
CA SER A 424 7.36 17.09 11.97
C SER A 424 6.77 18.30 11.23
N GLN A 425 6.65 19.44 11.91
CA GLN A 425 6.18 20.68 11.28
C GLN A 425 7.13 21.15 10.18
N HIS A 426 8.44 21.16 10.44
CA HIS A 426 9.42 21.54 9.44
C HIS A 426 9.42 20.60 8.23
N ALA A 427 9.37 19.28 8.47
CA ALA A 427 9.30 18.29 7.41
C ALA A 427 8.07 18.51 6.53
N ARG A 428 6.87 18.68 7.12
CA ARG A 428 5.66 19.01 6.37
C ARG A 428 5.83 20.27 5.52
N MET A 429 6.32 21.36 6.10
CA MET A 429 6.55 22.62 5.39
C MET A 429 7.53 22.44 4.22
N ARG A 430 8.67 21.77 4.45
CA ARG A 430 9.71 21.60 3.42
C ARG A 430 9.27 20.65 2.32
N HIS A 431 8.70 19.51 2.65
CA HIS A 431 8.20 18.56 1.65
C HIS A 431 7.03 19.15 0.86
N ARG A 432 6.18 19.97 1.50
CA ARG A 432 5.14 20.72 0.79
C ARG A 432 5.72 21.69 -0.24
N ALA A 433 6.77 22.42 0.12
CA ALA A 433 7.41 23.31 -0.84
C ALA A 433 8.04 22.51 -1.99
N LEU A 434 8.66 21.37 -1.70
CA LEU A 434 9.35 20.53 -2.69
C LEU A 434 8.42 19.66 -3.53
N SER A 435 7.14 19.56 -3.19
CA SER A 435 6.12 18.96 -4.06
C SER A 435 5.72 19.86 -5.23
N ASP A 436 6.22 21.11 -5.29
CA ASP A 436 6.10 21.98 -6.47
C ASP A 436 7.39 21.84 -7.30
N ILE A 437 7.24 21.45 -8.57
CA ILE A 437 8.36 21.22 -9.46
C ILE A 437 9.29 22.43 -9.61
N GLN A 438 8.78 23.66 -9.53
CA GLN A 438 9.60 24.88 -9.64
C GLN A 438 10.52 25.07 -8.44
N ASN A 439 10.04 24.75 -7.24
CA ASN A 439 10.86 24.80 -6.02
C ASN A 439 11.94 23.71 -6.04
N LEU A 440 11.61 22.53 -6.58
CA LEU A 440 12.56 21.43 -6.72
C LEU A 440 13.64 21.76 -7.76
N LEU A 441 13.26 22.32 -8.91
CA LEU A 441 14.19 22.83 -9.93
C LEU A 441 15.15 23.86 -9.33
N ALA A 442 14.62 24.84 -8.59
CA ALA A 442 15.41 25.87 -7.94
C ALA A 442 16.39 25.27 -6.92
N LEU A 443 15.96 24.28 -6.12
CA LEU A 443 16.82 23.58 -5.18
C LEU A 443 18.01 22.93 -5.89
N VAL A 444 17.75 22.12 -6.92
CA VAL A 444 18.80 21.39 -7.65
C VAL A 444 19.75 22.35 -8.36
N ALA A 445 19.22 23.38 -9.01
CA ALA A 445 20.06 24.36 -9.72
C ALA A 445 20.95 25.17 -8.76
N ILE A 446 20.41 25.66 -7.64
CA ILE A 446 21.19 26.38 -6.62
C ILE A 446 22.30 25.49 -6.05
N ASP A 447 22.01 24.22 -5.79
CA ASP A 447 23.02 23.28 -5.31
C ASP A 447 24.11 23.02 -6.35
N ALA A 448 23.74 22.83 -7.62
CA ALA A 448 24.70 22.65 -8.71
C ALA A 448 25.68 23.82 -8.79
N LEU A 449 25.16 25.05 -8.74
CA LEU A 449 25.95 26.28 -8.80
C LEU A 449 26.84 26.48 -7.57
N ALA A 450 26.41 25.93 -6.41
CA ALA A 450 27.20 25.91 -5.19
C ALA A 450 28.18 24.71 -5.11
N GLY A 451 28.27 23.87 -6.15
CA GLY A 451 29.11 22.67 -6.17
C GLY A 451 28.64 21.57 -5.22
N ARG A 452 27.34 21.53 -4.88
CA ARG A 452 26.71 20.53 -3.99
C ARG A 452 25.76 19.63 -4.76
N ASN A 453 25.44 18.45 -4.18
CA ASN A 453 24.44 17.55 -4.75
C ASN A 453 23.52 16.95 -3.68
N ARG A 454 22.80 17.82 -2.95
CA ARG A 454 22.02 17.39 -1.77
C ARG A 454 20.94 16.36 -2.08
N VAL A 455 20.25 16.46 -3.22
CA VAL A 455 19.23 15.45 -3.59
C VAL A 455 19.86 14.06 -3.71
N ARG A 456 21.01 13.96 -4.36
CA ARG A 456 21.75 12.69 -4.49
C ARG A 456 22.33 12.21 -3.16
N GLU A 457 22.78 13.10 -2.29
CA GLU A 457 23.27 12.76 -0.95
C GLU A 457 22.15 12.29 -0.01
N ILE A 458 20.95 12.87 -0.13
CA ILE A 458 19.82 12.58 0.75
C ILE A 458 19.04 11.36 0.26
N VAL A 459 18.81 11.19 -1.04
CA VAL A 459 18.03 10.06 -1.55
C VAL A 459 18.91 8.81 -1.63
N ARG A 460 18.40 7.69 -1.11
CA ARG A 460 19.11 6.40 -1.15
C ARG A 460 18.98 5.73 -2.50
N ALA A 461 20.07 5.15 -2.97
CA ALA A 461 20.00 4.16 -4.02
C ALA A 461 19.24 2.91 -3.53
N PRO A 462 18.68 2.09 -4.45
CA PRO A 462 17.98 0.87 -4.06
C PRO A 462 18.84 -0.04 -3.19
N PHE A 463 18.28 -0.51 -2.08
CA PHE A 463 18.95 -1.38 -1.10
C PHE A 463 20.19 -0.76 -0.41
N GLU A 464 20.43 0.55 -0.54
CA GLU A 464 21.57 1.22 0.06
C GLU A 464 21.44 1.37 1.58
N THR A 465 22.47 0.93 2.30
CA THR A 465 22.58 1.01 3.76
C THR A 465 23.97 1.49 4.15
N GLU A 466 24.08 2.45 5.06
CA GLU A 466 25.37 2.87 5.61
C GLU A 466 25.80 1.97 6.78
N ALA A 467 27.11 1.85 7.01
CA ALA A 467 27.69 0.92 7.98
C ALA A 467 27.30 1.21 9.46
N PHE A 468 26.88 2.44 9.77
CA PHE A 468 26.41 2.83 11.11
C PHE A 468 24.90 2.66 11.30
N GLU A 469 24.19 2.15 10.29
CA GLU A 469 22.76 1.88 10.35
C GLU A 469 22.47 0.44 10.74
N SER A 470 21.28 0.22 11.31
CA SER A 470 20.84 -1.09 11.77
C SER A 470 19.32 -1.25 11.71
N ALA A 471 18.84 -2.42 12.12
CA ALA A 471 17.41 -2.69 12.31
C ALA A 471 16.73 -1.76 13.35
N ASP A 472 17.51 -1.05 14.17
CA ASP A 472 17.00 -0.14 15.20
C ASP A 472 17.40 1.31 15.01
N SER A 473 18.43 1.59 14.21
CA SER A 473 18.97 2.94 13.96
C SER A 473 19.09 3.25 12.46
N SER A 474 18.72 4.45 12.04
CA SER A 474 18.85 4.90 10.64
C SER A 474 19.30 6.35 10.57
N SER A 475 19.95 6.71 9.47
CA SER A 475 20.28 8.08 9.10
C SER A 475 19.02 8.84 8.66
N MET A 476 19.17 10.14 8.42
CA MET A 476 18.09 11.01 7.94
C MET A 476 17.91 11.01 6.41
N ARG A 477 18.57 10.09 5.70
CA ARG A 477 18.43 9.96 4.24
C ARG A 477 17.03 9.50 3.86
N MET A 478 16.51 10.03 2.77
CA MET A 478 15.14 9.84 2.33
C MET A 478 14.88 8.41 1.83
N PRO A 479 13.72 7.82 2.20
CA PRO A 479 12.75 8.31 3.19
C PRO A 479 13.29 8.22 4.64
N PRO A 480 13.33 9.33 5.41
CA PRO A 480 13.98 9.34 6.73
C PRO A 480 13.22 8.45 7.71
N PHE A 481 13.95 7.59 8.42
CA PHE A 481 13.45 6.69 9.48
C PHE A 481 12.37 5.67 9.05
N MET A 482 11.93 5.67 7.79
CA MET A 482 11.01 4.66 7.26
C MET A 482 11.77 3.37 6.96
N ARG A 483 11.08 2.24 7.15
CA ARG A 483 11.69 0.91 7.06
C ARG A 483 10.87 -0.02 6.19
N GLN A 484 11.55 -0.92 5.50
CA GLN A 484 10.90 -2.08 4.91
C GLN A 484 10.54 -3.12 5.98
N SER A 485 9.75 -4.13 5.59
CA SER A 485 9.23 -5.16 6.50
C SER A 485 10.31 -5.95 7.25
N ASN A 486 11.53 -6.02 6.71
CA ASN A 486 12.71 -6.63 7.34
C ASN A 486 13.51 -5.64 8.22
N ALA A 487 12.90 -4.53 8.66
CA ALA A 487 13.47 -3.50 9.53
C ALA A 487 14.67 -2.72 8.98
N MET A 488 15.07 -2.91 7.73
CA MET A 488 16.10 -2.09 7.07
C MET A 488 15.54 -0.75 6.57
N PRO A 489 16.38 0.28 6.32
CA PRO A 489 15.94 1.52 5.70
C PRO A 489 15.15 1.26 4.43
N LEU A 490 14.03 1.96 4.27
CA LEU A 490 13.23 1.92 3.05
C LEU A 490 13.95 2.75 1.97
N THR A 491 13.90 2.31 0.71
CA THR A 491 14.52 2.99 -0.44
C THR A 491 13.47 3.16 -1.55
N LEU A 492 13.75 4.03 -2.53
CA LEU A 492 13.00 4.02 -3.78
C LEU A 492 13.25 2.70 -4.54
N SER A 493 12.34 2.33 -5.44
CA SER A 493 12.62 1.27 -6.42
C SER A 493 13.68 1.72 -7.43
N ALA A 494 14.27 0.77 -8.18
CA ALA A 494 15.37 1.11 -9.09
C ALA A 494 14.95 2.10 -10.17
N TRP A 495 13.83 1.85 -10.84
CA TRP A 495 13.33 2.78 -11.85
C TRP A 495 13.00 4.17 -11.28
N GLN A 496 12.44 4.25 -10.06
CA GLN A 496 12.14 5.53 -9.44
C GLN A 496 13.42 6.34 -9.18
N TYR A 497 14.43 5.67 -8.64
CA TYR A 497 15.73 6.28 -8.36
C TYR A 497 16.42 6.74 -9.65
N ASP A 498 16.47 5.88 -10.67
CA ASP A 498 17.15 6.18 -11.94
C ASP A 498 16.48 7.35 -12.68
N LEU A 499 15.15 7.39 -12.72
CA LEU A 499 14.41 8.52 -13.31
C LEU A 499 14.69 9.83 -12.57
N LEU A 500 14.68 9.79 -11.22
CA LEU A 500 14.99 10.97 -10.42
C LEU A 500 16.43 11.43 -10.63
N MET A 501 17.41 10.53 -10.63
CA MET A 501 18.82 10.89 -10.82
C MET A 501 19.07 11.43 -12.23
N ARG A 502 18.42 10.86 -13.26
CA ARG A 502 18.48 11.40 -14.62
C ARG A 502 17.91 12.82 -14.68
N TRP A 503 16.76 13.04 -14.06
CA TRP A 503 16.17 14.38 -13.99
C TRP A 503 17.08 15.37 -13.25
N VAL A 504 17.68 14.97 -12.13
CA VAL A 504 18.66 15.79 -11.41
C VAL A 504 19.83 16.15 -12.33
N ASP A 505 20.40 15.18 -13.05
CA ASP A 505 21.53 15.40 -13.96
C ASP A 505 21.16 16.36 -15.11
N GLU A 506 19.95 16.22 -15.69
CA GLU A 506 19.44 17.15 -16.72
C GLU A 506 19.35 18.59 -16.19
N VAL A 507 18.80 18.78 -14.99
CA VAL A 507 18.65 20.11 -14.37
C VAL A 507 20.00 20.71 -14.01
N GLN A 508 20.93 19.91 -13.49
CA GLN A 508 22.29 20.36 -13.17
C GLN A 508 23.04 20.80 -14.44
N GLN A 509 22.97 20.00 -15.50
CA GLN A 509 23.61 20.35 -16.78
C GLN A 509 23.03 21.65 -17.36
N GLN A 510 21.71 21.82 -17.31
CA GLN A 510 21.05 23.05 -17.75
C GLN A 510 21.49 24.27 -16.93
N ALA A 511 21.57 24.13 -15.60
CA ALA A 511 21.99 25.22 -14.72
C ALA A 511 23.45 25.64 -14.97
N LEU A 512 24.35 24.67 -15.16
CA LEU A 512 25.78 24.91 -15.39
C LEU A 512 26.09 25.39 -16.82
N ALA A 513 25.27 25.03 -17.80
CA ALA A 513 25.41 25.50 -19.19
C ALA A 513 24.84 26.91 -19.43
N ALA A 514 24.10 27.48 -18.48
CA ALA A 514 23.53 28.81 -18.61
C ALA A 514 24.63 29.90 -18.65
N PRO A 515 24.53 30.93 -19.54
CA PRO A 515 25.54 31.97 -19.67
C PRO A 515 25.87 32.66 -18.34
N ALA A 516 27.14 33.01 -18.10
CA ALA A 516 27.55 33.75 -16.90
C ALA A 516 26.82 35.11 -16.83
N GLY A 517 26.01 35.30 -15.78
CA GLY A 517 25.06 36.42 -15.64
C GLY A 517 23.58 36.01 -15.76
N ALA A 518 23.30 34.86 -16.39
CA ALA A 518 22.01 34.19 -16.37
C ALA A 518 21.94 33.07 -15.30
N GLY A 519 23.04 32.72 -14.65
CA GLY A 519 23.12 31.58 -13.70
C GLY A 519 22.15 31.63 -12.51
N LEU A 520 21.64 32.80 -12.12
CA LEU A 520 20.49 32.91 -11.20
C LEU A 520 19.24 33.48 -11.86
N ALA A 521 19.33 34.00 -13.09
CA ALA A 521 18.22 34.65 -13.80
C ALA A 521 17.52 33.77 -14.86
N ALA A 522 18.18 32.72 -15.35
CA ALA A 522 17.66 31.69 -16.26
C ALA A 522 17.13 30.45 -15.50
N VAL A 523 17.61 30.20 -14.27
CA VAL A 523 16.72 29.62 -13.25
C VAL A 523 15.68 30.70 -13.01
N PRO A 524 14.37 30.45 -13.12
CA PRO A 524 13.38 31.53 -13.10
C PRO A 524 13.51 32.36 -11.80
N SER A 525 14.23 33.48 -11.87
CA SER A 525 14.25 34.54 -10.86
C SER A 525 13.07 35.50 -11.01
N LYS A 526 12.08 35.13 -11.83
CA LYS A 526 10.73 35.65 -11.62
C LYS A 526 10.32 35.19 -10.24
N ALA A 527 10.29 36.10 -9.28
CA ALA A 527 9.64 35.92 -8.01
C ALA A 527 8.38 35.04 -8.20
N GLN A 528 8.37 33.84 -7.61
CA GLN A 528 7.16 33.11 -7.26
C GLN A 528 6.18 32.84 -8.43
N ALA A 529 6.63 32.42 -9.60
CA ALA A 529 5.70 31.76 -10.52
C ALA A 529 5.41 30.36 -9.98
N LEU A 530 4.35 30.26 -9.16
CA LEU A 530 3.81 28.98 -8.70
C LEU A 530 3.51 28.09 -9.91
N SER A 531 3.67 26.77 -9.78
CA SER A 531 3.12 25.84 -10.78
C SER A 531 1.62 26.10 -10.96
N PRO A 532 1.00 25.78 -12.11
CA PRO A 532 -0.44 25.97 -12.30
C PRO A 532 -1.28 25.36 -11.16
N ALA A 533 -0.88 24.21 -10.63
CA ALA A 533 -1.49 23.56 -9.48
C ALA A 533 -1.34 24.41 -8.20
N ALA A 534 -0.11 24.86 -7.89
CA ALA A 534 0.14 25.70 -6.72
C ALA A 534 -0.53 27.09 -6.83
N ALA A 535 -0.63 27.66 -8.04
CA ALA A 535 -1.34 28.90 -8.31
C ALA A 535 -2.85 28.76 -8.09
N SER A 536 -3.46 27.68 -8.59
CA SER A 536 -4.87 27.35 -8.36
C SER A 536 -5.16 27.24 -6.86
N ARG A 537 -4.29 26.54 -6.11
CA ARG A 537 -4.44 26.37 -4.67
C ARG A 537 -4.32 27.68 -3.90
N ARG A 538 -3.33 28.52 -4.22
CA ARG A 538 -3.20 29.86 -3.63
C ARG A 538 -4.47 30.68 -3.85
N SER A 539 -5.02 30.64 -5.06
CA SER A 539 -6.30 31.31 -5.38
C SER A 539 -7.45 30.78 -4.52
N ALA A 540 -7.54 29.46 -4.33
CA ALA A 540 -8.54 28.83 -3.48
C ALA A 540 -8.39 29.18 -1.98
N VAL A 541 -7.14 29.29 -1.47
CA VAL A 541 -6.86 29.76 -0.10
C VAL A 541 -7.37 31.20 0.07
N LEU A 542 -6.90 32.10 -0.81
CA LEU A 542 -7.20 33.53 -0.72
C LEU A 542 -8.71 33.80 -0.81
N SER A 543 -9.39 33.17 -1.77
CA SER A 543 -10.84 33.27 -1.93
C SER A 543 -11.62 32.88 -0.66
N ARG A 544 -11.08 31.97 0.15
CA ARG A 544 -11.69 31.55 1.42
C ARG A 544 -11.36 32.46 2.60
N ILE A 545 -10.16 33.06 2.61
CA ILE A 545 -9.81 34.08 3.60
C ILE A 545 -10.73 35.28 3.41
N ASP A 546 -10.87 35.76 2.17
CA ASP A 546 -11.78 36.86 1.82
C ASP A 546 -13.23 36.55 2.22
N ALA A 547 -13.69 35.31 2.00
CA ALA A 547 -15.02 34.87 2.42
C ALA A 547 -15.20 34.70 3.94
N ALA A 548 -14.12 34.53 4.70
CA ALA A 548 -14.13 34.45 6.15
C ALA A 548 -14.06 35.83 6.81
N GLU A 549 -13.39 36.80 6.19
CA GLU A 549 -13.34 38.20 6.63
C GLU A 549 -14.67 38.95 6.36
N LEU A 550 -15.52 38.42 5.47
CA LEU A 550 -16.87 38.92 5.19
C LEU A 550 -17.97 38.33 6.10
N ARG A 551 -17.65 37.42 7.02
CA ARG A 551 -18.58 36.82 8.01
C ARG A 551 -18.23 37.30 9.42
#